data_AF-A0A4S8R3B0-F1
#
_entry.id   AF-A0A4S8R3B0-F1
#
_cell.length_a   1.000
_cell.length_b   1.000
_cell.length_c   1.000
_cell.angle_alpha   90.00
_cell.angle_beta   90.00
_cell.angle_gamma   90.00
#
_symmetry.space_group_name_H-M   'P 1'
#
loop_
_entity.id
_entity.type
_entity.pdbx_description
1 polymer ?
#
loop_
_entity_poly.entity_id
_entity_poly.type
_entity_poly.pdbx_seq_one_letter_code
_entity_poly.pdbx_strand_id
1 'polypeptide(L)'
;MARLHYRALETGTPWDWDVAHDYHCFDSLRQYIMCNPDYTLWYISGHRVNGYMQTKTFQDWDALRDWTEEHTSNYYDQYDMEPGTIGDNLWYNYHAGDGLPVGSL
;
A
#
# COMPACT_ATOMS: atom_id res chain seq x y z
N MET A 1 5.57 12.73 13.45
CA MET A 1 6.95 12.89 12.93
C MET A 1 6.90 13.19 11.44
N ALA A 2 6.72 12.20 10.54
CA ALA A 2 6.68 12.41 9.08
C ALA A 2 5.71 13.52 8.60
N ARG A 3 4.48 13.57 9.12
CA ARG A 3 3.50 14.63 8.77
C ARG A 3 4.02 16.06 8.97
N LEU A 4 4.86 16.30 9.98
CA LEU A 4 5.39 17.63 10.26
C LEU A 4 6.49 18.01 9.28
N HIS A 5 7.34 17.04 8.91
CA HIS A 5 8.36 17.24 7.89
C HIS A 5 7.75 17.55 6.52
N TYR A 6 6.70 16.82 6.08
CA TYR A 6 5.97 17.16 4.85
C TYR A 6 5.39 18.57 4.85
N ARG A 7 4.81 18.99 5.99
CA ARG A 7 4.31 20.36 6.12
C ARG A 7 5.43 21.38 6.03
N ALA A 8 6.59 21.10 6.63
CA ALA A 8 7.75 21.97 6.56
C ALA A 8 8.27 22.10 5.12
N LEU A 9 8.30 20.99 4.36
CA LEU A 9 8.64 21.02 2.93
C LEU A 9 7.64 21.87 2.11
N GLU A 10 6.34 21.73 2.37
CA GLU A 10 5.29 22.50 1.70
C GLU A 10 5.39 24.01 1.98
N THR A 11 5.75 24.39 3.22
CA THR A 11 5.85 25.79 3.63
C THR A 11 7.26 26.37 3.53
N GLY A 12 8.22 25.64 2.96
CA GLY A 12 9.63 26.04 2.89
C GLY A 12 10.27 26.28 4.26
N THR A 13 9.71 25.68 5.31
CA THR A 13 10.19 25.81 6.69
C THR A 13 11.39 24.88 6.90
N PRO A 14 12.50 25.36 7.49
CA PRO A 14 13.64 24.52 7.81
C PRO A 14 13.22 23.35 8.73
N TRP A 15 13.79 22.18 8.48
CA TRP A 15 13.53 20.97 9.24
C TRP A 15 14.85 20.34 9.72
N ASP A 16 14.81 19.53 10.77
CA ASP A 16 15.97 19.06 11.54
C ASP A 16 16.55 17.71 11.08
N TRP A 17 15.89 17.03 10.13
CA TRP A 17 16.38 15.80 9.51
C TRP A 17 16.13 15.75 8.00
N ASP A 18 16.79 14.81 7.31
CA ASP A 18 16.63 14.61 5.86
C ASP A 18 15.41 13.72 5.51
N VAL A 19 15.13 13.57 4.22
CA VAL A 19 14.05 12.73 3.70
C VAL A 19 14.27 11.22 3.96
N ALA A 20 15.51 10.78 4.20
CA ALA A 20 15.79 9.38 4.52
C ALA A 20 15.23 8.98 5.89
N HIS A 21 15.08 9.95 6.80
CA HIS A 21 14.33 9.75 8.04
C HIS A 21 12.86 9.38 7.76
N ASP A 22 12.22 10.03 6.80
CA ASP A 22 10.83 9.71 6.47
C ASP A 22 10.74 8.35 5.78
N TYR A 23 11.67 8.02 4.89
CA TYR A 23 11.66 6.74 4.17
C TYR A 23 11.70 5.53 5.09
N HIS A 24 12.57 5.49 6.10
CA HIS A 24 12.58 4.35 7.02
C HIS A 24 11.31 4.27 7.87
N CYS A 25 10.70 5.42 8.23
CA CYS A 25 9.42 5.45 8.93
C CYS A 25 8.29 4.88 8.07
N PHE A 26 8.25 5.25 6.78
CA PHE A 26 7.27 4.70 5.85
C PHE A 26 7.49 3.23 5.56
N ASP A 27 8.75 2.79 5.43
CA ASP A 27 9.04 1.38 5.23
C ASP A 27 8.65 0.57 6.47
N SER A 28 8.92 1.07 7.68
CA SER A 28 8.46 0.44 8.92
C SER A 28 6.92 0.34 8.99
N LEU A 29 6.21 1.39 8.54
CA LEU A 29 4.74 1.38 8.48
C LEU A 29 4.22 0.41 7.41
N ARG A 30 4.84 0.39 6.23
CA ARG A 30 4.54 -0.56 5.15
C ARG A 30 4.70 -1.99 5.64
N GLN A 31 5.86 -2.32 6.20
CA GLN A 31 6.13 -3.64 6.77
C GLN A 31 5.12 -3.99 7.86
N TYR A 32 4.77 -3.05 8.76
CA TYR A 32 3.75 -3.29 9.79
C TYR A 32 2.38 -3.62 9.18
N ILE A 33 1.93 -2.87 8.17
CA ILE A 33 0.65 -3.14 7.50
C ILE A 33 0.68 -4.49 6.78
N MET A 34 1.76 -4.79 6.07
CA MET A 34 1.93 -6.06 5.35
C MET A 34 2.02 -7.27 6.27
N CYS A 35 2.61 -7.11 7.45
CA CYS A 35 2.70 -8.18 8.46
C CYS A 35 1.46 -8.25 9.37
N ASN A 36 0.61 -7.21 9.38
CA ASN A 36 -0.65 -7.18 10.13
C ASN A 36 -1.88 -6.81 9.24
N PRO A 37 -2.05 -7.46 8.07
CA PRO A 37 -3.10 -7.15 7.09
C PRO A 37 -4.49 -7.63 7.54
N ASP A 38 -5.38 -6.73 7.97
CA ASP A 38 -6.77 -7.14 8.29
C ASP A 38 -7.64 -7.28 7.04
N TYR A 39 -7.73 -8.51 6.50
CA TYR A 39 -8.63 -8.89 5.41
C TYR A 39 -9.88 -9.63 5.89
N THR A 40 -10.23 -9.50 7.17
CA THR A 40 -11.52 -10.02 7.66
C THR A 40 -12.64 -9.37 6.86
N LEU A 41 -13.40 -10.15 6.09
CA LEU A 41 -14.55 -9.63 5.35
C LEU A 41 -15.62 -9.15 6.34
N TRP A 42 -15.68 -7.84 6.55
CA TRP A 42 -16.66 -7.26 7.45
C TRP A 42 -18.02 -7.20 6.78
N TYR A 43 -19.01 -7.83 7.39
CA TYR A 43 -20.39 -7.55 7.00
C TYR A 43 -20.79 -6.17 7.52
N ILE A 44 -21.42 -5.39 6.66
CA ILE A 44 -21.99 -4.10 7.01
C ILE A 44 -23.40 -4.36 7.54
N SER A 45 -23.61 -4.13 8.83
CA SER A 45 -24.97 -4.02 9.36
C SER A 45 -25.56 -2.66 8.95
N GLY A 46 -26.90 -2.57 8.85
CA GLY A 46 -27.58 -1.33 8.46
C GLY A 46 -27.05 -0.09 9.20
N HIS A 47 -27.09 1.07 8.54
CA HIS A 47 -26.48 2.33 9.00
C HIS A 47 -24.94 2.43 8.94
N ARG A 48 -24.27 1.66 8.07
CA ARG A 48 -22.80 1.74 7.87
C ARG A 48 -21.99 1.40 9.12
N VAL A 49 -22.55 0.56 10.00
CA VAL A 49 -21.83 0.07 11.18
C VAL A 49 -21.02 -1.15 10.74
N ASN A 50 -19.71 -0.94 10.63
CA ASN A 50 -18.75 -1.93 10.18
C ASN A 50 -17.99 -2.49 11.40
N GLY A 51 -17.77 -3.82 11.45
CA GLY A 51 -16.88 -4.45 12.43
C GLY A 51 -17.40 -4.58 13.87
N TYR A 52 -18.67 -4.24 14.16
CA TYR A 52 -19.25 -4.40 15.50
C TYR A 52 -19.50 -5.88 15.84
N MET A 53 -18.90 -6.36 16.94
CA MET A 53 -18.95 -7.75 17.43
C MET A 53 -18.42 -8.81 16.44
N GLN A 54 -17.45 -8.45 15.60
CA GLN A 54 -16.81 -9.36 14.66
C GLN A 54 -15.41 -9.74 15.14
N THR A 55 -15.07 -11.03 15.08
CA THR A 55 -13.76 -11.56 15.49
C THR A 55 -12.79 -11.51 14.31
N LYS A 56 -11.60 -10.97 14.54
CA LYS A 56 -10.50 -10.97 13.55
C LYS A 56 -9.81 -12.33 13.51
N THR A 57 -9.42 -12.78 12.32
CA THR A 57 -8.59 -13.99 12.15
C THR A 57 -7.10 -13.63 12.03
N PHE A 58 -6.22 -14.57 12.35
CA PHE A 58 -4.77 -14.46 12.10
C PHE A 58 -4.46 -14.55 10.61
N GLN A 59 -3.30 -14.01 10.21
CA GLN A 59 -3.06 -13.54 8.86
C GLN A 59 -1.83 -14.19 8.22
N ASP A 60 -2.01 -14.69 7.00
CA ASP A 60 -0.99 -15.03 6.01
C ASP A 60 -1.06 -14.00 4.87
N TRP A 61 0.01 -13.23 4.67
CA TRP A 61 0.09 -12.19 3.62
C TRP A 61 0.31 -12.80 2.24
N ASP A 62 1.08 -13.89 2.16
CA ASP A 62 1.35 -14.56 0.89
C ASP A 62 0.05 -15.16 0.34
N ALA A 63 -0.75 -15.81 1.19
CA ALA A 63 -2.07 -16.32 0.80
C ALA A 63 -3.05 -15.23 0.35
N LEU A 64 -2.97 -14.03 0.95
CA LEU A 64 -3.78 -12.89 0.52
C LEU A 64 -3.32 -12.40 -0.85
N ARG A 65 -2.02 -12.19 -1.03
CA ARG A 65 -1.42 -11.72 -2.29
C ARG A 65 -1.80 -12.68 -3.42
N ASP A 66 -1.60 -13.98 -3.22
CA ASP A 66 -1.94 -15.02 -4.18
C ASP A 66 -3.43 -14.96 -4.55
N TRP A 67 -4.33 -14.88 -3.55
CA TRP A 67 -5.77 -14.75 -3.80
C TRP A 67 -6.10 -13.48 -4.61
N THR A 68 -5.50 -12.34 -4.26
CA THR A 68 -5.80 -11.07 -4.94
C THR A 68 -5.26 -11.05 -6.39
N GLU A 69 -4.08 -11.61 -6.64
CA GLU A 69 -3.49 -11.74 -7.98
C GLU A 69 -4.33 -12.67 -8.86
N GLU A 70 -4.78 -13.81 -8.32
CA GLU A 70 -5.73 -14.71 -8.99
C GLU A 70 -7.06 -14.00 -9.34
N HIS A 71 -7.44 -12.98 -8.58
CA HIS A 71 -8.73 -12.29 -8.66
C HIS A 71 -8.63 -10.84 -9.14
N THR A 72 -7.60 -10.48 -9.94
CA THR A 72 -7.42 -9.23 -10.75
C THR A 72 -6.52 -8.13 -10.20
N SER A 73 -5.93 -8.23 -9.01
CA SER A 73 -4.97 -7.21 -8.55
C SER A 73 -3.61 -7.42 -9.21
N ASN A 74 -3.37 -6.76 -10.35
CA ASN A 74 -2.00 -6.48 -10.72
C ASN A 74 -1.72 -4.98 -10.59
N TYR A 75 -0.45 -4.62 -10.40
CA TYR A 75 -0.05 -3.27 -10.03
C TYR A 75 0.14 -2.36 -11.26
N TYR A 76 -0.01 -1.06 -11.02
CA TYR A 76 0.18 0.00 -12.01
C TYR A 76 1.21 1.00 -11.47
N ASP A 77 2.29 1.24 -12.22
CA ASP A 77 3.24 2.31 -11.91
C ASP A 77 3.20 3.37 -13.02
N GLN A 78 3.00 4.63 -12.64
CA GLN A 78 2.97 5.77 -13.57
C GLN A 78 4.36 6.29 -13.94
N TYR A 79 5.38 5.88 -13.21
CA TYR A 79 6.77 6.31 -13.39
C TYR A 79 7.65 5.25 -14.07
N ASP A 80 7.17 4.01 -14.19
CA ASP A 80 7.86 2.89 -14.85
C ASP A 80 7.03 2.36 -16.04
N MET A 81 6.82 3.22 -17.05
CA MET A 81 6.02 2.88 -18.23
C MET A 81 6.79 1.99 -19.20
N GLU A 82 6.28 0.78 -19.46
CA GLU A 82 6.91 -0.13 -20.42
C GLU A 82 6.83 0.41 -21.86
N PRO A 83 7.92 0.33 -22.65
CA PRO A 83 7.90 0.76 -24.04
C PRO A 83 6.85 0.00 -24.86
N GLY A 84 5.75 0.67 -25.23
CA GLY A 84 4.66 0.08 -26.01
C GLY A 84 3.28 0.12 -25.35
N THR A 85 3.17 0.59 -24.10
CA THR A 85 1.86 0.96 -23.54
C THR A 85 1.30 2.14 -24.32
N ILE A 86 0.16 1.94 -24.99
CA ILE A 86 -0.39 2.89 -25.96
C ILE A 86 -0.74 4.23 -25.27
N GLY A 87 0.00 5.28 -25.62
CA GLY A 87 -0.38 6.70 -25.45
C GLY A 87 -0.44 7.24 -24.01
N ASP A 88 0.59 7.00 -23.20
CA ASP A 88 0.72 7.54 -21.84
C ASP A 88 -0.46 7.20 -20.90
N ASN A 89 -1.22 6.14 -21.23
CA ASN A 89 -2.39 5.77 -20.47
C ASN A 89 -2.03 4.75 -19.38
N LEU A 90 -2.05 5.25 -18.13
CA LEU A 90 -1.80 4.53 -16.89
C LEU A 90 -2.58 3.22 -16.74
N TRP A 91 -3.78 3.14 -17.32
CA TRP A 91 -4.63 1.95 -17.25
C TRP A 91 -4.12 0.76 -18.08
N TYR A 92 -3.14 0.98 -18.97
CA TYR A 92 -2.52 -0.07 -19.78
C TYR A 92 -1.11 -0.46 -19.33
N ASN A 93 -0.55 0.17 -18.29
CA ASN A 93 0.76 -0.18 -17.73
C ASN A 93 0.62 -1.17 -16.56
N TYR A 94 0.15 -2.37 -16.88
CA TYR A 94 -0.21 -3.39 -15.92
C TYR A 94 0.89 -4.44 -15.78
N HIS A 95 1.33 -4.67 -14.56
CA HIS A 95 2.40 -5.62 -14.25
C HIS A 95 1.93 -6.63 -13.21
N ALA A 96 2.12 -7.93 -13.49
CA ALA A 96 1.78 -8.99 -12.57
C ALA A 96 2.37 -8.76 -11.18
N GLY A 97 1.54 -8.92 -10.13
CA GLY A 97 1.98 -8.84 -8.74
C GLY A 97 1.54 -7.58 -7.99
N ASP A 98 2.08 -7.42 -6.78
CA ASP A 98 1.82 -6.31 -5.84
C ASP A 98 2.81 -5.13 -5.97
N GLY A 99 3.77 -5.22 -6.90
CA GLY A 99 4.81 -4.21 -7.13
C GLY A 99 5.95 -4.27 -6.10
N LEU A 100 5.99 -5.28 -5.24
CA LEU A 100 7.07 -5.47 -4.27
C LEU A 100 8.08 -6.51 -4.76
N PRO A 101 9.38 -6.36 -4.44
CA PRO A 101 10.35 -7.40 -4.74
C PRO A 101 9.96 -8.72 -4.04
N VAL A 102 9.99 -9.82 -4.77
CA VAL A 102 9.77 -11.16 -4.23
C VAL A 102 10.77 -11.42 -3.10
N GLY A 103 10.28 -11.82 -1.92
CA GLY A 103 11.11 -12.08 -0.73
C GLY A 103 11.57 -10.84 0.03
N SER A 104 10.88 -9.70 -0.11
CA SER A 104 11.18 -8.44 0.60
C SER A 104 10.56 -8.32 2.00
N LEU A 105 10.16 -9.45 2.59
CA LEU A 105 9.70 -9.57 3.99
C LEU A 105 10.70 -10.39 4.80
#